data_AF-W6MBY1-F1
#
_entry.id   AF-W6MBY1-F1
#
_cell.length_a   1.000
_cell.length_b   1.000
_cell.length_c   1.000
_cell.angle_alpha   90.00
_cell.angle_beta   90.00
_cell.angle_gamma   90.00
#
_symmetry.space_group_name_H-M   'P 1'
#
loop_
_entity.id
_entity.type
_entity.pdbx_description
1 polymer ?
#
loop_
_entity_poly.entity_id
_entity_poly.type
_entity_poly.pdbx_seq_one_letter_code
_entity_poly.pdbx_strand_id
1 'polypeptide(L)' 'MRSLLEEAGTAGNLTTDTHLAALAISHGAVLISCDNDFMRFKGLRWENPLGHLRR' A
#
# COMPACT_ATOMS: atom_id res chain seq x y z
N MET A 1 -16.77 -15.17 17.73
CA MET A 1 -16.72 -14.60 16.37
C MET A 1 -16.12 -13.20 16.41
N ARG A 2 -14.83 -13.06 16.75
CA ARG A 2 -14.13 -11.76 16.78
C ARG A 2 -12.91 -11.70 15.86
N SER A 3 -12.63 -12.75 15.09
CA SER A 3 -11.43 -12.84 14.24
C SER A 3 -11.65 -12.39 12.80
N LEU A 4 -12.90 -12.32 12.32
CA LEU A 4 -13.21 -11.99 10.92
C LEU A 4 -13.26 -10.48 10.65
N LEU A 5 -13.43 -9.65 11.68
CA LEU A 5 -13.41 -8.19 11.50
C LEU A 5 -11.99 -7.64 11.34
N GLU A 6 -10.99 -8.27 11.97
CA GLU A 6 -9.58 -7.88 11.80
C GLU A 6 -9.09 -8.22 10.37
N GLU A 7 -9.52 -9.35 9.81
CA GLU A 7 -9.26 -9.68 8.39
C GLU A 7 -10.01 -8.75 7.43
N ALA A 8 -11.27 -8.40 7.71
CA ALA A 8 -12.07 -7.52 6.85
C ALA A 8 -11.55 -6.06 6.84
N GLY A 9 -11.03 -5.56 7.96
CA GLY A 9 -10.38 -4.26 8.02
C GLY A 9 -9.16 -4.17 7.09
N THR A 10 -8.48 -5.30 6.87
CA THR A 10 -7.32 -5.40 5.98
C THR A 10 -7.75 -5.64 4.53
N ALA A 11 -8.83 -6.39 4.28
CA ALA A 11 -9.34 -6.71 2.93
C ALA A 11 -9.94 -5.48 2.19
N GLY A 12 -10.54 -4.54 2.93
CA GLY A 12 -11.04 -3.28 2.36
C GLY A 12 -9.92 -2.37 1.86
N ASN A 13 -8.82 -2.28 2.62
CA ASN A 13 -7.62 -1.57 2.18
C ASN A 13 -6.96 -2.30 1.00
N LEU A 14 -6.88 -3.63 1.05
CA LEU A 14 -6.24 -4.46 0.03
C LEU A 14 -6.80 -4.23 -1.38
N THR A 15 -8.13 -4.08 -1.51
CA THR A 15 -8.77 -3.88 -2.82
C THR A 15 -8.41 -2.52 -3.42
N THR A 16 -8.36 -1.47 -2.59
CA THR A 16 -7.99 -0.12 -3.04
C THR A 16 -6.49 -0.01 -3.30
N ASP A 17 -5.67 -0.55 -2.41
CA ASP A 17 -4.21 -0.60 -2.52
C ASP A 17 -3.76 -1.35 -3.78
N THR A 18 -4.44 -2.46 -4.10
CA THR A 18 -4.14 -3.24 -5.30
C THR A 18 -4.38 -2.45 -6.57
N HIS A 19 -5.45 -1.64 -6.63
CA HIS A 19 -5.70 -0.77 -7.79
C HIS A 19 -4.64 0.32 -7.93
N LEU A 20 -4.23 0.96 -6.83
CA LEU A 20 -3.17 1.96 -6.84
C LEU A 20 -1.82 1.36 -7.26
N ALA A 21 -1.49 0.18 -6.72
CA ALA A 21 -0.28 -0.54 -7.09
C ALA A 21 -0.28 -0.93 -8.57
N ALA A 22 -1.39 -1.48 -9.08
CA ALA A 22 -1.55 -1.85 -10.48
C ALA A 22 -1.43 -0.64 -11.41
N LEU A 23 -2.03 0.50 -11.05
CA LEU A 23 -1.96 1.72 -11.83
C LEU A 23 -0.52 2.24 -11.91
N ALA A 24 0.18 2.30 -10.77
CA ALA A 24 1.56 2.75 -10.70
C ALA A 24 2.50 1.84 -11.49
N ILE A 25 2.37 0.51 -11.35
CA ILE A 25 3.15 -0.47 -12.11
C ILE A 25 2.88 -0.33 -13.61
N SER A 26 1.61 -0.21 -14.02
CA SER A 26 1.24 -0.14 -15.45
C SER A 26 1.78 1.11 -16.14
N HIS A 27 1.93 2.21 -15.40
CA HIS A 27 2.49 3.46 -15.91
C HIS A 27 3.99 3.62 -15.62
N GLY A 28 4.62 2.65 -14.96
CA GLY A 28 6.02 2.76 -14.52
C GLY A 28 6.27 3.90 -13.53
N ALA A 29 5.23 4.35 -12.82
CA ALA A 29 5.26 5.46 -11.88
C ALA A 29 5.72 5.03 -10.48
N VAL A 30 6.15 5.99 -9.67
CA VAL A 30 6.46 5.78 -8.25
C VAL A 30 5.25 6.18 -7.41
N LEU A 31 4.78 5.27 -6.57
CA LEU A 31 3.70 5.54 -5.63
C LEU A 31 4.28 6.20 -4.37
N ILE A 32 3.86 7.43 -4.08
CA ILE A 32 4.23 8.13 -2.84
C ILE A 32 3.10 7.94 -1.83
N SER A 33 3.37 7.20 -0.75
CA SER A 33 2.37 6.96 0.30
C SER A 33 3.05 6.72 1.64
N CYS A 34 2.43 7.16 2.73
CA CYS A 34 2.91 6.90 4.09
C CYS A 34 2.60 5.48 4.57
N ASP A 35 1.80 4.72 3.83
CA ASP A 35 1.38 3.37 4.20
C ASP A 35 2.43 2.34 3.80
N ASN A 36 2.97 1.61 4.78
CA ASN A 36 3.99 0.60 4.57
C ASN A 36 3.43 -0.69 3.95
N ASP A 37 2.10 -0.85 3.92
CA ASP A 37 1.45 -2.00 3.31
C ASP A 37 1.81 -2.15 1.82
N PHE A 38 2.18 -1.06 1.14
CA PHE A 38 2.60 -1.10 -0.27
C PHE A 38 3.89 -1.89 -0.51
N MET A 39 4.69 -2.14 0.53
CA MET A 39 5.92 -2.95 0.47
C MET A 39 5.63 -4.41 0.07
N ARG A 40 4.38 -4.89 0.20
CA ARG A 40 3.99 -6.25 -0.20
C ARG A 40 3.88 -6.46 -1.71
N PHE A 41 3.73 -5.39 -2.50
CA PHE A 41 3.54 -5.49 -3.94
C PHE A 41 4.87 -5.58 -4.67
N LYS A 42 5.22 -6.77 -5.15
CA LYS A 42 6.42 -6.99 -5.96
C LYS A 42 6.34 -6.20 -7.28
N GLY A 43 7.37 -5.42 -7.58
CA GLY A 43 7.46 -4.61 -8.80
C GLY A 43 6.87 -3.19 -8.67
N LEU A 44 6.21 -2.87 -7.56
CA LEU A 44 5.79 -1.52 -7.26
C LEU A 44 7.01 -0.69 -6.81
N ARG A 45 7.25 0.45 -7.47
CA ARG A 45 8.14 1.48 -6.95
C ARG A 45 7.33 2.31 -5.97
N TRP A 46 7.70 2.28 -4.69
CA TRP A 46 7.00 3.01 -3.64
C TRP A 46 7.99 3.72 -2.73
N GLU A 47 7.64 4.95 -2.32
CA GLU A 47 8.41 5.76 -1.38
C GLU A 47 7.53 6.32 -0.27
N ASN A 48 8.03 6.27 0.96
CA ASN A 48 7.37 6.86 2.12
C ASN A 48 7.91 8.28 2.37
N PRO A 49 7.10 9.33 2.17
CA PRO A 49 7.53 10.72 2.35
C PRO A 49 7.78 11.09 3.82
N LEU A 50 7.38 10.26 4.78
CA LEU A 50 7.68 10.46 6.20
C LEU A 50 8.91 9.68 6.67
N GLY A 51 9.45 8.77 5.84
CA GLY A 51 10.61 7.95 6.21
C GLY A 51 11.88 8.75 6.50
N HIS A 52 11.99 9.96 5.95
CA HIS A 52 13.11 10.87 6.19
C HIS A 52 12.82 11.93 7.27
N LEU A 53 11.60 11.97 7.81
CA LEU A 53 11.22 12.92 8.86
C LEU A 53 11.67 12.39 10.24
N ARG A 54 12.99 12.34 10.46
CA ARG A 54 13.56 12.22 11.81
C ARG A 54 13.63 13.63 12.40
N ARG A 55 12.77 13.93 13.38
CA ARG A 55 12.98 15.03 14.34
C ARG A 55 12.93 14.46 15.75
#